data_AF-A0A969JGT8-F1
#
_entry.id   AF-A0A969JGT8-F1
#
_cell.length_a   1.000
_cell.length_b   1.000
_cell.length_c   1.000
_cell.angle_alpha   90.00
_cell.angle_beta   90.00
_cell.angle_gamma   90.00
#
_symmetry.space_group_name_H-M   'P 1'
#
loop_
_entity.id
_entity.type
_entity.pdbx_description
1 polymer ?
#
loop_
_entity_poly.entity_id
_entity_poly.type
_entity_poly.pdbx_seq_one_letter_code
_entity_poly.pdbx_strand_id
1 'polypeptide(L)'
;MAQRYQLALFIVTAKGNYLKIVNSTDQSSVQLQGGIGRSFARMNDGKLLFVQKSNQNWTLKTLDPVNYATETVIETLPLSEDFALLSDGTVLMGSGSRLYRYKIGDPQKQWADVADLSKFGIFNIKRLAVSRETDKIAIVNDVYQK
;
A
#
# COMPACT_ATOMS: atom_id res chain seq x y z
N MET A 1 -17.63 -26.04 9.28
CA MET A 1 -17.20 -24.79 9.93
C MET A 1 -17.13 -23.72 8.86
N ALA A 2 -17.94 -22.65 8.92
CA ALA A 2 -17.80 -21.53 7.98
C ALA A 2 -16.46 -20.83 8.23
N GLN A 3 -15.69 -20.56 7.18
CA GLN A 3 -14.40 -19.91 7.31
C GLN A 3 -14.60 -18.43 7.67
N ARG A 4 -14.02 -18.01 8.80
CA ARG A 4 -14.14 -16.65 9.32
C ARG A 4 -13.15 -15.73 8.60
N TYR A 5 -13.62 -14.88 7.71
CA TYR A 5 -12.78 -13.88 7.05
C TYR A 5 -13.05 -12.48 7.57
N GLN A 6 -11.99 -11.75 7.89
CA GLN A 6 -12.02 -10.29 8.04
C GLN A 6 -11.65 -9.65 6.70
N LEU A 7 -12.44 -8.67 6.28
CA LEU A 7 -12.26 -7.91 5.05
C LEU A 7 -11.79 -6.50 5.41
N ALA A 8 -10.69 -6.04 4.81
CA ALA A 8 -10.28 -4.64 4.83
C ALA A 8 -10.83 -3.93 3.60
N LEU A 9 -11.65 -2.90 3.80
CA LEU A 9 -12.36 -2.20 2.73
C LEU A 9 -11.92 -0.74 2.67
N PHE A 10 -11.63 -0.27 1.45
CA PHE A 10 -11.47 1.14 1.13
C PHE A 10 -12.84 1.70 0.75
N ILE A 11 -13.49 2.42 1.67
CA ILE A 11 -14.83 2.98 1.44
C ILE A 11 -14.71 4.39 0.89
N VAL A 12 -15.47 4.70 -0.17
CA VAL A 12 -15.52 6.02 -0.81
C VAL A 12 -16.88 6.64 -0.54
N THR A 13 -16.89 7.89 -0.07
CA THR A 13 -18.11 8.66 0.19
C THR A 13 -17.95 10.10 -0.32
N ALA A 14 -19.06 10.85 -0.36
CA ALA A 14 -19.03 12.27 -0.68
C ALA A 14 -18.18 13.12 0.28
N LYS A 15 -17.95 12.65 1.52
CA LYS A 15 -17.16 13.36 2.55
C LYS A 15 -15.68 12.94 2.58
N GLY A 16 -15.28 11.99 1.73
CA GLY A 16 -13.93 11.42 1.72
C GLY A 16 -13.94 9.89 1.78
N ASN A 17 -12.74 9.33 2.00
CA ASN A 17 -12.55 7.89 2.09
C ASN A 17 -12.11 7.45 3.50
N TYR A 18 -12.33 6.18 3.83
CA TYR A 18 -11.91 5.59 5.11
C TYR A 18 -11.70 4.07 5.03
N LEU A 19 -10.97 3.55 6.01
CA LEU A 19 -10.76 2.12 6.21
C LEU A 19 -11.94 1.54 6.99
N LYS A 20 -12.50 0.43 6.52
CA LYS A 20 -13.51 -0.34 7.26
C LYS A 20 -13.08 -1.80 7.35
N ILE A 21 -13.10 -2.36 8.56
CA ILE A 21 -12.92 -3.79 8.78
C ILE A 21 -14.30 -4.43 8.94
N VAL A 22 -14.57 -5.50 8.19
CA VAL A 22 -15.85 -6.21 8.19
C VAL A 22 -15.61 -7.70 8.45
N ASN A 23 -16.34 -8.28 9.39
CA ASN A 23 -16.43 -9.72 9.54
C ASN A 23 -17.46 -10.27 8.54
N SER A 24 -17.01 -11.10 7.62
CA SER A 24 -17.86 -11.68 6.56
C SER A 24 -18.95 -12.64 7.08
N THR A 25 -18.80 -13.17 8.30
CA THR A 25 -19.73 -14.16 8.85
C THR A 25 -20.95 -13.52 9.52
N ASP A 26 -20.73 -12.59 10.43
CA ASP A 26 -21.79 -11.92 11.20
C ASP A 26 -22.10 -10.50 10.71
N GLN A 27 -21.36 -10.03 9.69
CA GLN A 27 -21.45 -8.69 9.10
C GLN A 27 -21.14 -7.55 10.08
N SER A 28 -20.63 -7.86 11.27
CA SER A 28 -20.14 -6.85 12.20
C SER A 28 -18.99 -6.07 11.55
N SER A 29 -18.91 -4.78 11.83
CA SER A 29 -17.91 -3.93 11.22
C SER A 29 -17.46 -2.79 12.10
N VAL A 30 -16.22 -2.37 11.88
CA VAL A 30 -15.61 -1.22 12.54
C VAL A 30 -15.09 -0.28 11.47
N GLN A 31 -15.51 0.97 11.54
CA GLN A 31 -14.93 2.06 10.74
C GLN A 31 -13.71 2.61 11.48
N LEU A 32 -12.59 2.72 10.75
CA LEU A 32 -11.30 3.18 11.25
C LEU A 32 -10.89 4.50 10.55
N GLN A 33 -9.59 4.72 10.36
CA GLN A 33 -9.00 5.97 9.87
C GLN A 33 -9.58 6.43 8.53
N GLY A 34 -9.84 7.73 8.43
CA GLY A 34 -10.16 8.43 7.19
C GLY A 34 -8.90 8.91 6.45
N GLY A 35 -9.05 9.25 5.17
CA GLY A 35 -7.94 9.82 4.38
C GLY A 35 -6.83 8.80 4.11
N ILE A 36 -7.18 7.57 3.80
CA ILE A 36 -6.23 6.51 3.46
C ILE A 36 -5.95 6.48 1.95
N GLY A 37 -4.87 5.82 1.55
CA GLY A 37 -4.63 5.38 0.18
C GLY A 37 -5.45 4.14 -0.18
N ARG A 38 -5.57 3.89 -1.48
CA ARG A 38 -6.39 2.79 -2.02
C ARG A 38 -5.68 1.44 -2.00
N SER A 39 -4.34 1.44 -1.90
CA SER A 39 -3.53 0.23 -1.92
C SER A 39 -3.43 -0.41 -0.54
N PHE A 40 -3.60 -1.73 -0.52
CA PHE A 40 -3.49 -2.58 0.66
C PHE A 40 -2.58 -3.78 0.38
N ALA A 41 -1.84 -4.22 1.39
CA ALA A 41 -1.17 -5.52 1.35
C ALA A 41 -1.26 -6.22 2.70
N ARG A 42 -1.34 -7.55 2.68
CA ARG A 42 -1.22 -8.38 3.88
C ARG A 42 0.25 -8.73 4.11
N MET A 43 0.72 -8.45 5.32
CA MET A 43 2.05 -8.85 5.81
C MET A 43 2.05 -10.31 6.26
N ASN A 44 3.24 -10.90 6.37
CA ASN A 44 3.39 -12.31 6.75
C ASN A 44 2.91 -12.57 8.19
N ASP A 45 3.00 -11.57 9.07
CA ASP A 45 2.47 -11.60 10.45
C ASP A 45 0.96 -11.37 10.53
N GLY A 46 0.29 -11.19 9.39
CA GLY A 46 -1.15 -10.97 9.30
C GLY A 46 -1.58 -9.51 9.42
N LYS A 47 -0.68 -8.57 9.72
CA LYS A 47 -1.00 -7.13 9.73
C LYS A 47 -1.37 -6.63 8.33
N LEU A 48 -2.20 -5.60 8.28
CA LEU A 48 -2.53 -4.87 7.05
C LEU A 48 -1.55 -3.71 6.87
N LEU A 49 -0.95 -3.59 5.69
CA LEU A 49 -0.15 -2.45 5.28
C LEU A 49 -1.02 -1.51 4.42
N PHE A 50 -0.99 -0.21 4.69
CA PHE A 50 -1.76 0.80 3.96
C PHE A 50 -1.09 2.18 4.02
N VAL A 51 -1.48 3.09 3.13
CA VAL A 51 -1.03 4.48 3.16
C VAL A 51 -2.02 5.33 3.96
N GLN A 52 -1.52 6.14 4.89
CA GLN A 52 -2.27 7.21 5.55
C GLN A 52 -1.85 8.55 4.94
N LYS A 53 -2.82 9.29 4.37
CA LYS A 53 -2.57 10.60 3.78
C LYS A 53 -2.69 11.69 4.84
N SER A 54 -1.93 12.75 4.63
CA SER A 54 -1.99 14.00 5.39
C SER A 54 -1.73 15.18 4.45
N ASN A 55 -1.84 16.41 4.95
CA ASN A 55 -1.56 17.62 4.16
C ASN A 55 -0.07 17.83 3.88
N GLN A 56 0.82 17.21 4.67
CA GLN A 56 2.27 17.34 4.53
C GLN A 56 2.85 16.07 3.91
N ASN A 57 3.15 15.08 4.75
CA ASN A 57 3.75 13.83 4.32
C ASN A 57 2.78 12.67 4.49
N TRP A 58 2.68 11.82 3.47
CA TRP A 58 1.94 10.57 3.57
C TRP A 58 2.83 9.53 4.22
N THR A 59 2.21 8.61 4.97
CA THR A 59 2.94 7.57 5.70
C THR A 59 2.43 6.20 5.31
N LEU A 60 3.35 5.26 5.20
CA LEU A 60 3.02 3.85 5.16
C LEU A 60 2.82 3.38 6.61
N LYS A 61 1.69 2.73 6.88
CA LYS A 61 1.30 2.26 8.22
C LYS A 61 0.91 0.80 8.21
N THR A 62 1.13 0.15 9.34
CA THR A 62 0.52 -1.15 9.63
C THR A 62 -0.75 -0.98 10.47
N LEU A 63 -1.68 -1.91 10.35
CA LEU A 63 -2.83 -2.10 11.22
C LEU A 63 -2.87 -3.56 11.69
N ASP A 64 -2.93 -3.78 13.00
CA ASP A 64 -3.26 -5.07 13.59
C ASP A 64 -4.78 -5.31 13.50
N PRO A 65 -5.26 -6.35 12.80
CA PRO A 65 -6.70 -6.57 12.60
C PRO A 65 -7.43 -7.12 13.84
N VAL A 66 -6.71 -7.43 14.92
CA VAL A 66 -7.27 -7.96 16.19
C VAL A 66 -7.61 -6.82 17.14
N ASN A 67 -6.67 -5.88 17.36
CA ASN A 67 -6.82 -4.79 18.33
C ASN A 67 -6.90 -3.39 17.67
N TYR A 68 -6.78 -3.32 16.35
CA TYR A 68 -6.80 -2.09 15.55
C TYR A 68 -5.67 -1.09 15.84
N ALA A 69 -4.59 -1.52 16.50
CA ALA A 69 -3.41 -0.69 16.70
C ALA A 69 -2.73 -0.39 15.36
N THR A 70 -2.25 0.85 15.20
CA THR A 70 -1.48 1.25 14.01
C THR A 70 -0.09 1.75 14.34
N GLU A 71 0.87 1.41 13.50
CA GLU A 71 2.27 1.83 13.64
C GLU A 71 2.75 2.46 12.32
N THR A 72 3.56 3.52 12.42
CA THR A 72 4.18 4.14 11.25
C THR A 72 5.40 3.34 10.83
N VAL A 73 5.44 2.95 9.55
CA VAL A 73 6.55 2.20 8.96
C VAL A 73 7.63 3.14 8.44
N ILE A 74 7.24 4.07 7.57
CA ILE A 74 8.08 5.06 6.89
C ILE A 74 7.18 6.13 6.22
N GLU A 75 7.71 7.30 5.92
CA GLU A 75 7.07 8.22 4.96
C GLU A 75 7.07 7.62 3.55
N THR A 76 6.03 7.87 2.77
CA THR A 76 5.98 7.41 1.36
C THR A 76 6.90 8.27 0.50
N LEU A 77 7.14 7.84 -0.74
CA LEU A 77 7.58 8.79 -1.76
C LEU A 77 6.54 9.92 -1.91
N PRO A 78 6.96 11.16 -2.23
CA PRO A 78 6.03 12.28 -2.37
C PRO A 78 4.85 11.96 -3.29
N LEU A 79 3.63 12.16 -2.77
CA LEU A 79 2.36 11.96 -3.50
C LEU A 79 2.15 10.53 -4.07
N SER A 80 2.87 9.53 -3.55
CA SER A 80 2.73 8.13 -3.96
C SER A 80 1.86 7.35 -2.97
N GLU A 81 0.73 6.81 -3.44
CA GLU A 81 -0.17 5.98 -2.62
C GLU A 81 -0.17 4.49 -2.98
N ASP A 82 0.31 4.15 -4.17
CA ASP A 82 0.27 2.79 -4.70
C ASP A 82 1.61 2.09 -4.44
N PHE A 83 1.55 0.88 -3.87
CA PHE A 83 2.73 0.11 -3.47
C PHE A 83 2.51 -1.38 -3.67
N ALA A 84 3.60 -2.13 -3.69
CA ALA A 84 3.58 -3.59 -3.67
C ALA A 84 4.47 -4.12 -2.55
N LEU A 85 4.09 -5.23 -1.91
CA LEU A 85 4.85 -5.85 -0.83
C LEU A 85 5.35 -7.23 -1.29
N LEU A 86 6.68 -7.37 -1.39
CA LEU A 86 7.37 -8.62 -1.68
C LEU A 86 7.30 -9.59 -0.49
N SER A 87 7.53 -10.88 -0.76
CA SER A 87 7.48 -11.95 0.25
C SER A 87 8.47 -11.77 1.39
N ASP A 88 9.61 -11.13 1.12
CA ASP A 88 10.66 -10.86 2.09
C ASP A 88 10.37 -9.63 2.97
N GLY A 89 9.28 -8.89 2.76
CA GLY A 89 8.98 -7.66 3.49
C GLY A 89 9.54 -6.39 2.85
N THR A 90 10.08 -6.46 1.64
CA THR A 90 10.44 -5.29 0.85
C THR A 90 9.20 -4.66 0.24
N VAL A 91 9.02 -3.35 0.44
CA VAL A 91 7.99 -2.53 -0.19
C VAL A 91 8.56 -1.89 -1.44
N LEU A 92 7.80 -1.94 -2.54
CA LEU A 92 8.10 -1.22 -3.77
C LEU A 92 7.12 -0.05 -3.94
N MET A 93 7.62 1.09 -4.40
CA MET A 93 6.82 2.24 -4.81
C MET A 93 7.39 2.84 -6.09
N GLY A 94 6.51 3.39 -6.93
CA GLY A 94 6.90 4.17 -8.11
C GLY A 94 6.89 5.67 -7.86
N SER A 95 7.79 6.40 -8.52
CA SER A 95 7.74 7.85 -8.68
C SER A 95 8.28 8.24 -10.05
N GLY A 96 7.44 8.85 -10.89
CA GLY A 96 7.78 9.08 -12.30
C GLY A 96 8.09 7.76 -13.02
N SER A 97 9.25 7.68 -13.68
CA SER A 97 9.75 6.45 -14.32
C SER A 97 10.50 5.51 -13.37
N ARG A 98 10.74 5.94 -12.12
CA ARG A 98 11.65 5.25 -11.20
C ARG A 98 10.92 4.35 -10.23
N LEU A 99 11.50 3.19 -10.01
CA LEU A 99 11.09 2.23 -9.00
C LEU A 99 12.02 2.34 -7.79
N TYR A 100 11.43 2.42 -6.61
CA TYR A 100 12.14 2.48 -5.34
C TYR A 100 11.76 1.28 -4.47
N ARG A 101 12.65 0.93 -3.54
CA ARG A 101 12.42 -0.10 -2.54
C ARG A 101 12.70 0.41 -1.12
N TYR A 102 12.02 -0.17 -0.16
CA TYR A 102 12.34 -0.03 1.26
C TYR A 102 12.10 -1.36 1.98
N LYS A 103 13.05 -1.78 2.82
CA LYS A 103 12.93 -3.00 3.62
C LYS A 103 12.28 -2.66 4.96
N ILE A 104 11.12 -3.25 5.26
CA ILE A 104 10.47 -3.03 6.55
C ILE A 104 11.40 -3.48 7.68
N GLY A 105 11.59 -2.59 8.66
CA GLY A 105 12.50 -2.82 9.79
C GLY A 105 13.91 -2.25 9.58
N ASP A 106 14.22 -1.73 8.40
CA ASP A 106 15.51 -1.07 8.16
C ASP A 106 15.64 0.19 9.05
N PRO A 107 16.70 0.27 9.90
CA PRO A 107 16.89 1.39 10.80
C PRO A 107 17.17 2.72 10.09
N GLN A 108 17.64 2.70 8.84
CA GLN A 108 17.93 3.93 8.10
C GLN A 108 16.66 4.67 7.67
N LYS A 109 15.51 3.98 7.60
CA LYS A 109 14.22 4.56 7.18
C LYS A 109 14.31 5.33 5.85
N GLN A 110 15.02 4.77 4.87
CA GLN A 110 15.28 5.41 3.59
C GLN A 110 14.85 4.54 2.40
N TRP A 111 14.27 5.19 1.39
CA TRP A 111 13.99 4.57 0.11
C TRP A 111 15.27 4.48 -0.72
N ALA A 112 15.49 3.34 -1.37
CA ALA A 112 16.59 3.13 -2.30
C ALA A 112 16.06 3.02 -3.74
N ASP A 113 16.69 3.73 -4.68
CA ASP A 113 16.45 3.56 -6.12
C ASP A 113 16.75 2.10 -6.54
N VAL A 114 15.89 1.53 -7.39
CA VAL A 114 16.04 0.18 -7.94
C VAL A 114 16.30 0.23 -9.43
N ALA A 115 15.46 0.97 -10.17
CA ALA A 115 15.56 1.04 -11.62
C ALA A 115 14.87 2.29 -12.17
N ASP A 116 15.36 2.76 -13.32
CA ASP A 116 14.65 3.70 -14.19
C ASP A 116 14.04 2.92 -15.37
N LEU A 117 12.71 2.98 -15.48
CA LEU A 117 11.94 2.25 -16.49
C LEU A 117 11.66 3.08 -17.75
N SER A 118 12.20 4.29 -17.85
CA SER A 118 12.07 5.15 -19.04
C SER A 118 12.56 4.48 -20.33
N LYS A 119 13.60 3.64 -20.24
CA LYS A 119 14.10 2.82 -21.37
C LYS A 119 13.06 1.83 -21.93
N PHE A 120 12.00 1.55 -21.19
CA PHE A 120 10.88 0.70 -21.60
C PHE A 120 9.63 1.53 -21.97
N GLY A 121 9.76 2.85 -22.12
CA GLY A 121 8.64 3.75 -22.42
C GLY A 121 7.72 4.03 -21.22
N ILE A 122 8.15 3.70 -19.99
CA ILE A 122 7.40 3.94 -18.76
C ILE A 122 7.92 5.24 -18.13
N PHE A 123 7.10 6.27 -18.11
CA PHE A 123 7.49 7.61 -17.64
C PHE A 123 6.72 8.08 -16.39
N ASN A 124 5.61 7.41 -16.07
CA ASN A 124 4.69 7.82 -15.02
C ASN A 124 3.98 6.60 -14.42
N ILE A 125 4.67 5.89 -13.52
CA ILE A 125 4.13 4.75 -12.79
C ILE A 125 2.96 5.23 -11.93
N LYS A 126 1.76 4.74 -12.23
CA LYS A 126 0.54 5.01 -11.46
C LYS A 126 0.17 3.89 -10.51
N ARG A 127 0.45 2.64 -10.90
CA ARG A 127 0.18 1.45 -10.09
C ARG A 127 1.24 0.39 -10.33
N LEU A 128 1.46 -0.42 -9.32
CA LEU A 128 2.26 -1.63 -9.41
C LEU A 128 1.62 -2.75 -8.61
N ALA A 129 1.81 -3.98 -9.08
CA ALA A 129 1.42 -5.19 -8.36
C ALA A 129 2.51 -6.24 -8.56
N VAL A 130 2.69 -7.10 -7.56
CA VAL A 130 3.68 -8.19 -7.60
C VAL A 130 2.99 -9.53 -7.38
N SER A 131 3.37 -10.51 -8.18
CA SER A 131 3.09 -11.92 -7.89
C SER A 131 4.20 -12.45 -6.99
N ARG A 132 3.87 -12.78 -5.74
CA ARG A 132 4.81 -13.38 -4.79
C ARG A 132 5.18 -14.83 -5.12
N GLU A 133 4.44 -15.47 -6.02
CA GLU A 133 4.67 -16.86 -6.43
C GLU A 133 5.62 -16.97 -7.62
N THR A 134 5.55 -16.00 -8.54
CA THR A 134 6.29 -16.05 -9.81
C THR A 134 7.37 -14.98 -9.91
N ASP A 135 7.56 -14.16 -8.87
CA ASP A 135 8.47 -13.01 -8.84
C ASP A 135 8.32 -12.06 -10.04
N LYS A 136 7.06 -11.86 -10.47
CA LYS A 136 6.71 -10.96 -11.58
C LYS A 136 6.08 -9.68 -11.06
N ILE A 137 6.37 -8.57 -11.73
CA ILE A 137 5.75 -7.26 -11.48
C ILE A 137 4.89 -6.83 -12.67
N ALA A 138 3.71 -6.29 -12.38
CA ALA A 138 2.85 -5.60 -13.34
C ALA A 138 2.86 -4.10 -13.02
N ILE A 139 2.97 -3.25 -14.04
CA ILE A 139 3.08 -1.80 -13.90
C ILE A 139 2.05 -1.13 -14.82
N VAL A 140 1.34 -0.15 -14.27
CA VAL A 140 0.46 0.74 -15.03
C VAL A 140 1.19 2.07 -15.21
N ASN A 141 1.44 2.43 -16.46
CA ASN A 141 1.99 3.73 -16.86
C ASN A 141 0.86 4.61 -17.39
N ASP A 142 0.87 5.89 -17.01
CA ASP A 142 0.02 6.90 -17.65
C ASP A 142 0.77 7.55 -18.82
N VAL A 143 0.10 7.61 -19.97
CA VAL A 143 0.71 8.02 -21.26
C VAL A 143 0.40 9.48 -21.62
N TYR A 144 -0.33 10.22 -20.78
CA TYR A 144 -0.65 11.62 -21.08
C TYR A 144 0.60 12.53 -21.02
N GLN A 145 1.23 12.69 -22.18
CA GLN A 145 1.96 13.91 -22.54
C GLN A 145 0.91 14.95 -22.95
N LYS A 146 0.82 16.06 -22.21
CA LYS A 146 0.26 17.29 -22.76
C LYS A 146 1.34 18.00 -23.57
#